data_AF-L1L6F1-F1
#
_entry.id   AF-L1L6F1-F1
#
_cell.length_a   1.000
_cell.length_b   1.000
_cell.length_c   1.000
_cell.angle_alpha   90.00
_cell.angle_beta   90.00
_cell.angle_gamma   90.00
#
_symmetry.space_group_name_H-M   'P 1'
#
loop_
_entity.id
_entity.type
_entity.pdbx_description
1 polymer ?
#
loop_
_entity_poly.entity_id
_entity_poly.type
_entity_poly.pdbx_seq_one_letter_code
_entity_poly.pdbx_strand_id
1 'polypeptide(L)'
;MSERKPYPSDVSDEQWALIEPVITAWKDRHRSVSGHQGAYDMREIVNAILYQGRTGCQWACLPHDLPQKSATYYYFAAWRDDGTDQVIHELLRCQVRERARR
;
A
#
# COMPACT_ATOMS: atom_id res chain seq x y z
N MET A 1 -12.67 7.13 -3.12
CA MET A 1 -12.66 7.08 -1.64
C MET A 1 -13.50 5.89 -1.24
N SER A 2 -12.87 4.84 -0.72
CA SER A 2 -13.55 3.60 -0.35
C SER A 2 -14.62 3.89 0.71
N GLU A 3 -15.84 3.38 0.53
CA GLU A 3 -16.98 3.55 1.46
C GLU A 3 -16.82 2.73 2.76
N ARG A 4 -15.68 2.06 2.96
CA ARG A 4 -15.44 1.20 4.12
C ARG A 4 -14.97 1.98 5.35
N LYS A 5 -15.19 1.37 6.52
CA LYS A 5 -14.64 1.87 7.78
C LYS A 5 -13.11 1.76 7.76
N PRO A 6 -12.36 2.82 8.12
CA PRO A 6 -10.91 2.76 8.14
C PRO A 6 -10.41 1.81 9.24
N TYR A 7 -9.34 1.07 8.94
CA TYR A 7 -8.63 0.26 9.92
C TYR A 7 -7.56 1.09 10.64
N PRO A 8 -7.15 0.73 11.88
CA PRO A 8 -6.02 1.38 12.55
C PRO A 8 -4.68 1.27 11.81
N SER A 9 -4.58 0.35 10.85
CA SER A 9 -3.42 0.17 9.97
C SER A 9 -3.45 1.06 8.72
N ASP A 10 -4.56 1.75 8.46
CA ASP A 10 -4.71 2.55 7.25
C ASP A 10 -3.86 3.82 7.33
N VAL A 11 -3.31 4.22 6.19
CA VAL A 11 -2.52 5.45 6.12
C VAL A 11 -3.42 6.68 6.22
N SER A 12 -2.98 7.66 7.01
CA SER A 12 -3.58 9.00 7.00
C SER A 12 -3.35 9.69 5.66
N ASP A 13 -4.08 10.78 5.39
CA ASP A 13 -3.90 11.56 4.17
C ASP A 13 -2.48 12.14 4.07
N GLU A 14 -1.90 12.53 5.19
CA GLU A 14 -0.53 13.04 5.30
C GLU A 14 0.51 11.95 5.03
N GLN A 15 0.26 10.72 5.51
CA GLN A 15 1.10 9.56 5.21
C GLN A 15 0.97 9.16 3.75
N TRP A 16 -0.24 9.21 3.20
CA TRP A 16 -0.50 8.92 1.80
C TRP A 16 0.24 9.89 0.88
N ALA A 17 0.13 11.20 1.12
CA ALA A 17 0.80 12.23 0.34
C ALA A 17 2.34 12.06 0.29
N LEU A 18 2.93 11.42 1.31
CA LEU A 18 4.36 11.14 1.36
C LEU A 18 4.75 9.96 0.44
N ILE A 19 3.93 8.91 0.38
CA ILE A 19 4.25 7.66 -0.34
C ILE A 19 3.65 7.59 -1.74
N GLU A 20 2.58 8.33 -2.00
CA GLU A 20 1.88 8.38 -3.29
C GLU A 20 2.81 8.68 -4.48
N PRO A 21 3.79 9.62 -4.39
CA PRO A 21 4.71 9.86 -5.49
C PRO A 21 5.59 8.64 -5.83
N VAL A 22 6.01 7.87 -4.82
CA VAL A 22 6.79 6.63 -5.02
C VAL A 22 5.96 5.60 -5.77
N ILE A 23 4.72 5.41 -5.35
CA ILE A 23 3.80 4.43 -5.95
C ILE A 23 3.43 4.84 -7.38
N THR A 24 3.18 6.13 -7.61
CA THR A 24 2.89 6.66 -8.95
C THR A 24 4.08 6.46 -9.88
N ALA A 25 5.29 6.81 -9.43
CA ALA A 25 6.50 6.61 -10.21
C ALA A 25 6.80 5.13 -10.48
N TRP A 26 6.43 4.23 -9.56
CA TRP A 26 6.51 2.79 -9.78
C TRP A 26 5.55 2.33 -10.87
N LYS A 27 4.29 2.78 -10.84
CA LYS A 27 3.27 2.45 -11.85
C LYS A 27 3.63 2.96 -13.23
N ASP A 28 4.23 4.14 -13.33
CA ASP A 28 4.65 4.70 -14.61
C ASP A 28 5.76 3.86 -15.25
N ARG A 29 6.68 3.33 -14.44
CA ARG A 29 7.73 2.40 -14.88
C ARG A 29 7.21 1.02 -15.23
N HIS A 30 6.19 0.55 -14.51
CA HIS A 30 5.58 -0.77 -14.69
C HIS A 30 4.23 -0.67 -15.41
N ARG A 31 4.19 0.12 -16.48
CA ARG A 31 2.98 0.27 -17.28
C ARG A 31 2.65 -1.07 -17.94
N SER A 32 1.42 -1.56 -17.74
CA SER A 32 0.97 -2.81 -18.36
C SER A 32 1.07 -2.72 -19.88
N VAL A 33 1.69 -3.73 -20.51
CA VAL A 33 1.80 -3.85 -21.96
C VAL A 33 0.41 -3.97 -22.62
N SER A 34 -0.58 -4.51 -21.90
CA SER A 34 -1.97 -4.60 -22.36
C SER A 34 -2.78 -3.32 -22.14
N GLY A 35 -2.21 -2.29 -21.51
CA GLY A 35 -2.91 -1.06 -21.13
C GLY A 35 -3.90 -1.21 -19.96
N HIS A 36 -4.25 -2.44 -19.57
CA HIS A 36 -5.12 -2.69 -18.42
C HIS A 36 -4.30 -2.65 -17.13
N GLN A 37 -4.08 -1.45 -16.61
CA GLN A 37 -3.71 -1.27 -15.21
C GLN A 37 -4.99 -1.42 -14.41
N GLY A 38 -5.17 -2.56 -13.73
CA GLY A 38 -6.37 -2.84 -12.94
C GLY A 38 -6.80 -1.62 -12.13
N ALA A 39 -8.09 -1.28 -12.19
CA ALA A 39 -8.68 -0.04 -11.67
C ALA A 39 -8.75 0.00 -10.13
N TYR A 40 -7.73 -0.52 -9.46
CA TYR A 40 -7.62 -0.51 -8.01
C TYR A 40 -7.15 0.87 -7.54
N ASP A 41 -7.78 1.36 -6.49
CA ASP A 41 -7.27 2.48 -5.71
C ASP A 41 -5.95 2.03 -5.05
N MET A 42 -4.84 2.68 -5.39
CA MET A 42 -3.52 2.30 -4.88
C MET A 42 -3.39 2.53 -3.39
N ARG A 43 -4.15 3.48 -2.83
CA ARG A 43 -4.19 3.67 -1.39
C ARG A 43 -4.78 2.46 -0.70
N GLU A 44 -5.82 1.88 -1.29
CA GLU A 44 -6.45 0.67 -0.76
C GLU A 44 -5.55 -0.56 -0.88
N ILE A 45 -4.73 -0.65 -1.94
CA ILE A 45 -3.70 -1.69 -2.04
C ILE A 45 -2.68 -1.55 -0.91
N VAL A 46 -2.18 -0.35 -0.66
CA VAL A 46 -1.25 -0.10 0.46
C VAL A 46 -1.92 -0.43 1.79
N ASN A 47 -3.15 0.05 2.03
CA ASN A 47 -3.90 -0.23 3.24
C ASN A 47 -4.06 -1.74 3.47
N ALA A 48 -4.34 -2.52 2.42
CA ALA A 48 -4.44 -3.98 2.52
C ALA A 48 -3.10 -4.65 2.83
N ILE A 49 -2.00 -4.20 2.23
CA ILE A 49 -0.65 -4.70 2.52
C ILE A 49 -0.27 -4.38 3.98
N LEU A 50 -0.52 -3.15 4.43
CA LEU A 50 -0.25 -2.73 5.81
C LEU A 50 -1.13 -3.47 6.81
N TYR A 51 -2.40 -3.71 6.50
CA TYR A 51 -3.29 -4.52 7.33
C TYR A 51 -2.75 -5.93 7.49
N GLN A 52 -2.37 -6.58 6.38
CA GLN A 52 -1.79 -7.92 6.40
C GLN A 52 -0.49 -7.93 7.21
N GLY A 53 0.42 -6.97 7.00
CA GLY A 53 1.67 -6.86 7.73
C GLY A 53 1.49 -6.56 9.22
N ARG A 54 0.46 -5.79 9.60
CA ARG A 54 0.19 -5.40 10.99
C ARG A 54 -0.48 -6.51 11.80
N THR A 55 -1.34 -7.30 11.17
CA THR A 55 -2.13 -8.37 11.80
C THR A 55 -1.46 -9.73 11.67
N GLY A 56 -0.63 -9.93 10.65
CA GLY A 56 -0.05 -11.23 10.30
C GLY A 56 -1.07 -12.23 9.78
N CYS A 57 -2.27 -11.80 9.37
CA CYS A 57 -3.29 -12.71 8.87
C CYS A 57 -2.83 -13.38 7.56
N GLN A 58 -3.38 -14.57 7.29
CA GLN A 58 -3.17 -15.23 6.02
C GLN A 58 -3.82 -14.39 4.91
N TRP A 59 -3.20 -14.34 3.73
CA TRP A 59 -3.75 -13.62 2.56
C TRP A 59 -5.18 -14.05 2.19
N ALA A 60 -5.54 -15.31 2.46
CA ALA A 60 -6.90 -15.83 2.24
C ALA A 60 -7.93 -15.27 3.24
N CYS A 61 -7.47 -14.74 4.37
CA CYS A 61 -8.27 -14.15 5.44
C CYS A 61 -8.26 -12.61 5.39
N LEU A 62 -7.81 -12.01 4.28
CA LEU A 62 -7.95 -10.57 4.09
C LEU A 62 -9.45 -10.19 4.15
N PRO A 63 -9.81 -9.13 4.89
CA PRO A 63 -11.17 -8.60 4.92
C PRO A 63 -11.75 -8.37 3.52
N HIS A 64 -13.04 -8.68 3.35
CA HIS A 64 -13.73 -8.58 2.06
C HIS A 64 -13.94 -7.13 1.57
N ASP A 65 -13.82 -6.15 2.47
CA ASP A 65 -13.90 -4.73 2.15
C ASP A 65 -12.58 -4.15 1.62
N LEU A 66 -11.47 -4.88 1.76
CA LEU A 66 -10.18 -4.55 1.16
C LEU A 66 -10.06 -5.12 -0.27
N PRO A 67 -9.14 -4.60 -1.10
CA PRO A 67 -8.87 -5.16 -2.41
C PRO A 67 -8.60 -6.67 -2.39
N GLN A 68 -8.99 -7.33 -3.48
CA GLN A 68 -8.87 -8.77 -3.62
C GLN A 68 -7.44 -9.24 -3.34
N LYS A 69 -7.32 -10.34 -2.59
CA LYS A 69 -6.02 -10.90 -2.18
C LYS A 69 -5.03 -11.11 -3.33
N SER A 70 -5.51 -11.46 -4.52
CA SER A 70 -4.69 -11.68 -5.71
C SER A 70 -4.01 -10.39 -6.17
N ALA A 71 -4.77 -9.30 -6.25
CA ALA A 71 -4.25 -7.99 -6.61
C ALA A 71 -3.30 -7.48 -5.53
N THR A 72 -3.71 -7.53 -4.26
CA THR A 72 -2.89 -7.09 -3.12
C THR A 72 -1.56 -7.85 -3.07
N TYR A 73 -1.60 -9.17 -3.22
CA TYR A 73 -0.39 -10.00 -3.22
C TYR A 73 0.51 -9.72 -4.43
N TYR A 74 -0.07 -9.47 -5.61
CA TYR A 74 0.70 -9.10 -6.80
C TYR A 74 1.55 -7.84 -6.56
N TYR A 75 0.94 -6.76 -6.05
CA TYR A 75 1.68 -5.53 -5.74
C TYR A 75 2.69 -5.73 -4.63
N PHE A 76 2.32 -6.47 -3.57
CA PHE A 76 3.25 -6.80 -2.49
C PHE A 76 4.49 -7.53 -3.01
N ALA A 77 4.31 -8.59 -3.80
CA ALA A 77 5.42 -9.36 -4.35
C ALA A 77 6.30 -8.50 -5.26
N ALA A 78 5.70 -7.71 -6.13
CA ALA A 78 6.44 -6.84 -7.04
C ALA A 78 7.26 -5.77 -6.29
N TRP A 79 6.68 -5.13 -5.29
CA TRP A 79 7.37 -4.11 -4.48
C TRP A 79 8.43 -4.69 -3.55
N ARG A 80 8.23 -5.92 -3.05
CA ARG A 80 9.24 -6.63 -2.28
C ARG A 80 10.45 -6.98 -3.13
N ASP A 81 10.22 -7.42 -4.37
CA ASP A 81 11.28 -7.91 -5.24
C ASP A 81 12.16 -6.77 -5.79
N ASP A 82 11.62 -5.55 -5.94
CA ASP A 82 12.37 -4.37 -6.38
C ASP A 82 12.76 -3.39 -5.26
N GLY A 83 12.36 -3.67 -4.01
CA GLY A 83 12.67 -2.88 -2.82
C GLY A 83 11.81 -1.63 -2.62
N THR A 84 10.76 -1.42 -3.43
CA THR A 84 9.80 -0.33 -3.25
C THR A 84 9.11 -0.39 -1.88
N ASP A 85 8.86 -1.60 -1.36
CA ASP A 85 8.28 -1.80 -0.03
C ASP A 85 9.15 -1.18 1.08
N GLN A 86 10.47 -1.38 1.00
CA GLN A 86 11.44 -0.83 1.94
C GLN A 86 11.45 0.70 1.92
N VAL A 87 11.39 1.30 0.72
CA VAL A 87 11.32 2.76 0.55
C VAL A 87 10.05 3.31 1.19
N ILE A 88 8.89 2.71 0.91
CA ILE A 88 7.61 3.10 1.51
C ILE A 88 7.67 3.00 3.04
N HIS A 89 8.18 1.88 3.56
CA HIS A 89 8.31 1.67 5.01
C HIS A 89 9.26 2.69 5.67
N GLU A 90 10.38 3.04 5.04
CA GLU A 90 11.32 4.01 5.61
C GLU A 90 10.74 5.42 5.62
N LEU A 91 10.04 5.84 4.55
CA LEU A 91 9.36 7.13 4.51
C LEU A 91 8.34 7.27 5.65
N LEU A 92 7.50 6.25 5.85
CA LEU A 92 6.53 6.24 6.94
C LEU A 92 7.20 6.23 8.33
N ARG A 93 8.29 5.47 8.50
CA ARG A 93 9.05 5.44 9.76
C ARG A 93 9.71 6.77 10.08
N CYS A 94 10.30 7.43 9.09
CA CYS A 94 10.91 8.75 9.25
C CYS A 94 9.86 9.76 9.74
N GLN A 95 8.67 9.79 9.14
CA GLN A 95 7.60 10.67 9.58
C GLN A 95 7.17 10.41 11.03
N VAL A 96 7.03 9.14 11.44
CA VAL A 96 6.69 8.79 12.84
C VAL A 96 7.82 9.21 13.79
N ARG A 97 9.08 8.99 13.43
CA ARG A 97 10.26 9.37 14.22
C ARG A 97 10.36 10.90 14.39
N GLU A 98 10.05 11.67 13.35
CA GLU A 98 10.06 13.14 13.41
C GLU A 98 8.95 13.66 14.32
N ARG A 99 7.75 13.07 14.27
CA ARG A 99 6.64 13.43 15.16
C ARG A 99 6.96 13.14 16.62
N ALA A 100 7.63 12.03 16.91
CA ALA A 100 8.01 11.65 18.27
C ALA A 100 9.15 12.50 18.88
N ARG A 101 9.89 13.26 18.04
CA ARG A 101 10.95 14.18 18.48
C ARG A 101 10.45 15.59 18.81
N ARG A 102 9.20 15.91 18.49
CA ARG A 102 8.55 17.18 18.81
C ARG A 102 7.67 17.04 20.04
#